data_AF-A0A6A4GTJ2-F1
#
_entry.id   AF-A0A6A4GTJ2-F1
#
_cell.length_a   1.000
_cell.length_b   1.000
_cell.length_c   1.000
_cell.angle_alpha   90.00
_cell.angle_beta   90.00
_cell.angle_gamma   90.00
#
_symmetry.space_group_name_H-M   'P 1'
#
loop_
_entity.id
_entity.type
_entity.pdbx_description
1 polymer ?
#
loop_
_entity_poly.entity_id
_entity_poly.type
_entity_poly.pdbx_seq_one_letter_code
_entity_poly.pdbx_strand_id
1 'polypeptide(L)'
;MLQTAPLPSNVHLSVDSNGNPVHDLSFTSESIGMSVKNKCGWPRFGYGDTMGLDGQYTIRCKLGWGMHSSTWLAFDSLTSSSVAIKAPTGYMTEADKNDKTWEQDALWQLNYCDSPHSPHCFYSLNKFTLPGKPAKYFCMVTPLMGEDVRALCGQKPEPIALPIMKHILLHTLRGVAFAHSRGVVHTDIKANNIFFSNNMSTEDIEH
;
A
#
# COMPACT_ATOMS: atom_id res chain seq x y z
N MET A 1 16.00 -21.70 -32.64
CA MET A 1 16.54 -21.48 -31.28
C MET A 1 15.86 -20.26 -30.72
N LEU A 2 14.93 -20.42 -29.78
CA LEU A 2 14.26 -19.30 -29.12
C LEU A 2 15.17 -18.80 -27.99
N GLN A 3 15.69 -17.58 -28.14
CA GLN A 3 16.41 -16.88 -27.08
C GLN A 3 15.45 -16.67 -25.90
N THR A 4 15.67 -17.40 -24.82
CA THR A 4 15.02 -17.14 -23.53
C THR A 4 15.54 -15.82 -22.99
N ALA A 5 14.66 -14.82 -22.87
CA ALA A 5 14.98 -13.58 -22.18
C ALA A 5 15.48 -13.91 -20.76
N PRO A 6 16.50 -13.21 -20.24
CA PRO A 6 17.02 -13.45 -18.90
C PRO A 6 15.93 -13.24 -17.84
N LEU A 7 15.86 -14.15 -16.87
CA LEU A 7 15.03 -14.00 -15.68
C LEU A 7 15.46 -12.73 -14.94
N PRO A 8 14.54 -11.82 -14.58
CA PRO A 8 14.91 -10.62 -13.82
C PRO A 8 15.50 -11.03 -12.46
N SER A 9 16.69 -10.49 -12.15
CA SER A 9 17.32 -10.64 -10.84
C SER A 9 16.73 -9.65 -9.85
N ASN A 10 16.43 -10.10 -8.63
CA ASN A 10 15.93 -9.25 -7.53
C ASN A 10 17.04 -8.36 -6.92
N VAL A 11 18.09 -8.10 -7.68
CA VAL A 11 19.29 -7.40 -7.27
C VAL A 11 19.56 -6.33 -8.32
N HIS A 12 19.53 -5.07 -7.89
CA HIS A 12 20.05 -3.97 -8.69
C HIS A 12 21.52 -3.79 -8.32
N LEU A 13 22.40 -4.05 -9.28
CA LEU A 13 23.84 -3.81 -9.16
C LEU A 13 24.11 -2.44 -9.76
N SER A 14 24.48 -1.47 -8.93
CA SER A 14 25.14 -0.26 -9.42
C SER A 14 26.62 -0.58 -9.64
N VAL A 15 27.36 0.28 -10.35
CA VAL A 15 28.82 0.16 -10.45
C VAL A 15 29.46 1.37 -9.79
N ASP A 16 30.49 1.15 -8.97
CA ASP A 16 31.30 2.25 -8.46
C ASP A 16 32.14 2.88 -9.59
N SER A 17 32.85 3.96 -9.26
CA SER A 17 33.76 4.65 -10.18
C SER A 17 34.90 3.77 -10.70
N ASN A 18 35.11 2.59 -10.12
CA ASN A 18 36.13 1.62 -10.51
C ASN A 18 35.53 0.43 -11.30
N GLY A 19 34.22 0.46 -11.58
CA GLY A 19 33.52 -0.59 -12.30
C GLY A 19 33.17 -1.82 -11.46
N ASN A 20 33.33 -1.76 -10.14
CA ASN A 20 32.93 -2.87 -9.26
C ASN A 20 31.42 -2.83 -9.03
N PRO A 21 30.72 -3.98 -9.09
CA PRO A 21 29.31 -4.05 -8.76
C PRO A 21 29.07 -3.73 -7.28
N VAL A 22 28.35 -2.65 -7.01
CA VAL A 22 27.90 -2.21 -5.69
C VAL A 22 26.43 -2.60 -5.50
N HIS A 23 26.17 -3.37 -4.45
CA HIS A 23 24.83 -3.73 -4.00
C HIS A 23 24.15 -2.49 -3.42
N ASP A 24 23.20 -1.91 -4.16
CA ASP A 24 22.55 -0.65 -3.74
C ASP A 24 21.20 -0.90 -3.03
N LEU A 25 20.42 -1.89 -3.50
CA LEU A 25 19.07 -2.17 -2.98
C LEU A 25 18.76 -3.67 -2.97
N SER A 26 18.39 -4.22 -1.81
CA SER A 26 17.74 -5.54 -1.71
C SER A 26 16.22 -5.35 -1.70
N PHE A 27 15.52 -5.75 -2.76
CA PHE A 27 14.07 -5.74 -2.76
C PHE A 27 13.53 -6.96 -2.02
N THR A 28 12.50 -6.76 -1.20
CA THR A 28 11.76 -7.87 -0.58
C THR A 28 10.93 -8.57 -1.66
N SER A 29 11.48 -9.61 -2.28
CA SER A 29 10.76 -10.43 -3.26
C SER A 29 9.89 -11.48 -2.57
N GLU A 30 8.75 -11.81 -3.15
CA GLU A 30 7.86 -12.87 -2.67
C GLU A 30 8.56 -14.24 -2.65
N SER A 31 8.13 -15.11 -1.74
CA SER A 31 8.42 -16.54 -1.85
C SER A 31 7.86 -17.07 -3.18
N ILE A 32 8.67 -17.80 -3.95
CA ILE A 32 8.27 -18.45 -5.21
C ILE A 32 7.27 -19.57 -4.88
N GLY A 33 6.01 -19.19 -4.64
CA GLY A 33 5.04 -20.06 -4.00
C GLY A 33 3.62 -19.73 -4.39
N MET A 34 3.35 -19.67 -5.70
CA MET A 34 2.11 -20.13 -6.35
C MET A 34 2.29 -19.99 -7.87
N SER A 35 2.11 -21.08 -8.60
CA SER A 35 2.40 -21.18 -10.04
C SER A 35 1.67 -20.10 -10.85
N VAL A 36 2.45 -19.30 -11.58
CA VAL A 36 2.05 -18.21 -12.49
C VAL A 36 1.12 -18.67 -13.63
N LYS A 37 0.88 -19.98 -13.78
CA LYS A 37 0.16 -20.53 -14.93
C LYS A 37 -1.32 -20.13 -15.02
N ASN A 38 -1.98 -19.71 -13.94
CA ASN A 38 -3.45 -19.61 -13.92
C ASN A 38 -4.01 -18.29 -13.38
N LYS A 39 -3.63 -17.10 -13.89
CA LYS A 39 -4.31 -15.81 -13.57
C LYS A 39 -4.32 -15.39 -12.07
N CYS A 40 -3.60 -16.08 -11.19
CA CYS A 40 -3.71 -15.92 -9.73
C CYS A 40 -2.46 -15.35 -9.03
N GLY A 41 -1.44 -14.91 -9.78
CA GLY A 41 -0.19 -14.40 -9.19
C GLY A 41 -0.28 -12.96 -8.70
N TRP A 42 0.76 -12.52 -7.98
CA TRP A 42 0.98 -11.12 -7.67
C TRP A 42 1.36 -10.32 -8.92
N PRO A 43 1.01 -9.03 -8.96
CA PRO A 43 1.52 -8.14 -9.99
C PRO A 43 3.04 -8.03 -9.88
N ARG A 44 3.73 -8.06 -11.02
CA ARG A 44 5.18 -7.87 -11.11
C ARG A 44 5.46 -6.46 -11.60
N PHE A 45 5.93 -5.61 -10.70
CA PHE A 45 6.34 -4.24 -10.98
C PHE A 45 7.85 -4.10 -10.72
N GLY A 46 8.52 -3.37 -11.59
CA GLY A 46 9.92 -3.00 -11.50
C GLY A 46 10.13 -1.56 -11.03
N TYR A 47 11.34 -1.26 -10.57
CA TYR A 47 11.77 0.12 -10.35
C TYR A 47 11.65 0.91 -11.65
N GLY A 48 11.04 2.10 -11.60
CA GLY A 48 10.88 2.99 -12.74
C GLY A 48 9.69 2.66 -13.65
N ASP A 49 8.96 1.57 -13.39
CA ASP A 49 7.71 1.29 -14.11
C ASP A 49 6.72 2.43 -13.91
N THR A 50 6.04 2.81 -15.00
CA THR A 50 5.01 3.86 -14.99
C THR A 50 3.61 3.26 -15.07
N MET A 51 2.66 3.87 -14.37
CA MET A 51 1.29 3.39 -14.21
C MET A 51 0.28 4.54 -14.16
N GLY A 52 -1.00 4.20 -14.28
CA GLY A 52 -2.08 5.18 -14.34
C GLY A 52 -2.26 5.77 -15.73
N LEU A 53 -3.14 6.77 -15.84
CA LEU A 53 -3.33 7.53 -17.08
C LEU A 53 -2.04 8.29 -17.38
N ASP A 54 -1.56 8.19 -18.62
CA ASP A 54 -0.36 8.87 -19.13
C ASP A 54 0.92 8.67 -18.30
N GLY A 55 1.01 7.57 -17.55
CA GLY A 55 2.20 7.24 -16.75
C GLY A 55 2.38 8.12 -15.50
N GLN A 56 1.28 8.67 -14.96
CA GLN A 56 1.26 9.52 -13.76
C GLN A 56 2.10 8.99 -12.58
N TYR A 57 2.04 7.69 -12.31
CA TYR A 57 2.68 7.09 -11.16
C TYR A 57 3.95 6.33 -11.54
N THR A 58 5.09 6.68 -10.97
CA THR A 58 6.36 5.98 -11.19
C THR A 58 6.75 5.15 -9.97
N ILE A 59 6.91 3.83 -10.13
CA ILE A 59 7.29 2.91 -9.06
C ILE A 59 8.71 3.18 -8.57
N ARG A 60 8.88 3.27 -7.25
CA ARG A 60 10.17 3.50 -6.58
C ARG A 60 10.67 2.29 -5.82
N CYS A 61 9.81 1.64 -5.05
CA CYS A 61 10.18 0.40 -4.36
C CYS A 61 8.94 -0.36 -3.89
N LYS A 62 9.15 -1.61 -3.46
CA LYS A 62 8.10 -2.38 -2.79
C LYS A 62 8.09 -2.03 -1.31
N LEU A 63 6.93 -1.68 -0.77
CA LEU A 63 6.74 -1.39 0.66
C LEU A 63 6.40 -2.64 1.45
N GLY A 64 5.71 -3.60 0.83
CA GLY A 64 5.34 -4.84 1.49
C GLY A 64 4.47 -5.73 0.62
N TRP A 65 4.14 -6.90 1.18
CA TRP A 65 3.21 -7.83 0.57
C TRP A 65 2.53 -8.67 1.64
N GLY A 66 1.35 -9.18 1.31
CA GLY A 66 0.63 -10.15 2.11
C GLY A 66 0.05 -11.25 1.22
N MET A 67 -0.80 -12.08 1.83
CA MET A 67 -1.42 -13.23 1.19
C MET A 67 -2.16 -12.90 -0.13
N HIS A 68 -2.64 -11.67 -0.26
CA HIS A 68 -3.61 -11.28 -1.28
C HIS A 68 -3.28 -10.01 -2.05
N SER A 69 -2.22 -9.29 -1.67
CA SER A 69 -1.83 -8.05 -2.33
C SER A 69 -0.36 -7.74 -2.10
N SER A 70 0.20 -6.91 -2.98
CA SER A 70 1.47 -6.24 -2.76
C SER A 70 1.27 -4.72 -2.73
N THR A 71 2.09 -4.02 -1.96
CA THR A 71 2.04 -2.56 -1.81
C THR A 71 3.38 -1.95 -2.22
N TRP A 72 3.32 -0.88 -3.00
CA TRP A 72 4.47 -0.27 -3.66
C TRP A 72 4.50 1.23 -3.40
N LEU A 73 5.68 1.77 -3.18
CA LEU A 73 5.92 3.21 -3.15
C LEU A 73 5.97 3.69 -4.61
N ALA A 74 5.21 4.73 -4.91
CA ALA A 74 5.25 5.40 -6.19
C ALA A 74 5.34 6.92 -6.01
N PHE A 75 5.87 7.59 -7.02
CA PHE A 75 5.86 9.05 -7.12
C PHE A 75 4.73 9.46 -8.06
N ASP A 76 3.81 10.30 -7.59
CA ASP A 76 2.76 10.93 -8.39
C ASP A 76 3.30 12.22 -9.01
N SER A 77 3.44 12.25 -10.34
CA SER A 77 3.97 13.39 -11.06
C SER A 77 3.02 14.58 -11.12
N LEU A 78 1.70 14.36 -10.94
CA LEU A 78 0.70 15.42 -10.99
C LEU A 78 0.72 16.24 -9.70
N THR A 79 0.75 15.58 -8.55
CA THR A 79 0.77 16.23 -7.23
C THR A 79 2.18 16.44 -6.68
N SER A 80 3.20 15.94 -7.37
CA SER A 80 4.61 15.98 -6.93
C SER A 80 4.82 15.39 -5.52
N SER A 81 4.14 14.28 -5.23
CA SER A 81 4.13 13.65 -3.91
C SER A 81 4.31 12.13 -3.97
N SER A 82 4.79 11.56 -2.87
CA SER A 82 4.87 10.10 -2.71
C SER A 82 3.52 9.51 -2.32
N VAL A 83 3.16 8.38 -2.95
CA VAL A 83 1.92 7.64 -2.70
C VAL A 83 2.20 6.15 -2.52
N ALA A 84 1.26 5.43 -1.92
CA ALA A 84 1.30 3.97 -1.86
C ALA A 84 0.30 3.39 -2.89
N ILE A 85 0.76 2.41 -3.67
CA ILE A 85 -0.08 1.66 -4.61
C ILE A 85 -0.24 0.25 -4.08
N LYS A 86 -1.46 -0.08 -3.63
CA LYS A 86 -1.85 -1.43 -3.25
C LYS A 86 -2.44 -2.13 -4.46
N ALA A 87 -1.89 -3.28 -4.82
CA ALA A 87 -2.32 -4.08 -5.95
C ALA A 87 -2.63 -5.52 -5.49
N PRO A 88 -3.92 -5.92 -5.47
CA PRO A 88 -4.30 -7.29 -5.19
C PRO A 88 -3.76 -8.28 -6.22
N THR A 89 -3.71 -9.56 -5.84
CA THR A 89 -3.42 -10.64 -6.80
C THR A 89 -4.47 -10.67 -7.91
N GLY A 90 -4.15 -11.32 -9.03
CA GLY A 90 -5.13 -11.50 -10.11
C GLY A 90 -6.39 -12.23 -9.65
N TYR A 91 -6.25 -13.19 -8.72
CA TYR A 91 -7.39 -13.88 -8.10
C TYR A 91 -8.31 -12.92 -7.35
N MET A 92 -7.73 -12.07 -6.50
CA MET A 92 -8.51 -11.10 -5.72
C MET A 92 -9.10 -10.01 -6.59
N THR A 93 -8.40 -9.60 -7.65
CA THR A 93 -8.96 -8.67 -8.66
C THR A 93 -10.21 -9.26 -9.33
N GLU A 94 -10.21 -10.56 -9.65
CA GLU A 94 -11.40 -11.21 -10.19
C GLU A 94 -12.48 -11.43 -9.12
N ALA A 95 -12.11 -11.69 -7.87
CA ALA A 95 -13.07 -11.79 -6.76
C ALA A 95 -13.82 -10.46 -6.54
N ASP A 96 -13.10 -9.34 -6.57
CA ASP A 96 -13.64 -7.98 -6.43
C ASP A 96 -14.65 -7.65 -7.54
N LYS A 97 -14.33 -7.99 -8.80
CA LYS A 97 -15.27 -7.83 -9.93
C LYS A 97 -16.56 -8.64 -9.81
N ASN A 98 -16.56 -9.69 -9.00
CA ASN A 98 -17.71 -10.55 -8.77
C ASN A 98 -18.36 -10.28 -7.40
N ASP A 99 -18.12 -9.08 -6.83
CA ASP A 99 -18.68 -8.61 -5.56
C ASP A 99 -18.39 -9.54 -4.37
N LYS A 100 -17.22 -10.20 -4.38
CA LYS A 100 -16.80 -11.12 -3.31
C LYS A 100 -15.88 -10.47 -2.29
N THR A 101 -15.51 -9.22 -2.50
CA THR A 101 -14.65 -8.45 -1.59
C THR A 101 -15.26 -7.09 -1.35
N TRP A 102 -15.16 -6.62 -0.10
CA TRP A 102 -15.84 -5.40 0.35
C TRP A 102 -14.89 -4.23 0.55
N GLU A 103 -13.58 -4.44 0.40
CA GLU A 103 -12.56 -3.41 0.70
C GLU A 103 -12.75 -2.17 -0.18
N GLN A 104 -13.01 -2.37 -1.48
CA GLN A 104 -13.21 -1.26 -2.40
C GLN A 104 -14.49 -0.48 -2.05
N ASP A 105 -15.60 -1.18 -1.81
CA ASP A 105 -16.87 -0.57 -1.48
C ASP A 105 -16.80 0.19 -0.15
N ALA A 106 -16.15 -0.39 0.87
CA ALA A 106 -15.93 0.25 2.15
C ALA A 106 -15.13 1.55 2.00
N LEU A 107 -14.02 1.53 1.25
CA LEU A 107 -13.23 2.73 0.99
C LEU A 107 -14.00 3.76 0.16
N TRP A 108 -14.82 3.32 -0.80
CA TRP A 108 -15.72 4.23 -1.51
C TRP A 108 -16.71 4.89 -0.58
N GLN A 109 -17.38 4.15 0.31
CA GLN A 109 -18.32 4.72 1.27
C GLN A 109 -17.65 5.71 2.24
N LEU A 110 -16.39 5.45 2.63
CA LEU A 110 -15.61 6.39 3.44
C LEU A 110 -15.20 7.64 2.66
N ASN A 111 -15.00 7.52 1.35
CA ASN A 111 -14.71 8.64 0.45
C ASN A 111 -15.93 9.45 0.04
N TYR A 112 -17.11 8.82 0.00
CA TYR A 112 -18.30 9.31 -0.66
C TYR A 112 -19.10 10.28 0.24
N CYS A 113 -18.99 11.59 0.03
CA CYS A 113 -20.02 12.63 0.32
C CYS A 113 -19.45 14.05 0.14
N ASP A 114 -20.35 15.04 0.06
CA ASP A 114 -20.08 16.49 0.19
C ASP A 114 -19.53 16.94 1.56
N SER A 115 -19.03 16.00 2.38
CA SER A 115 -18.43 16.25 3.68
C SER A 115 -16.92 16.04 3.59
N PRO A 116 -16.10 16.84 4.29
CA PRO A 116 -14.67 16.64 4.32
C PRO A 116 -14.30 15.23 4.78
N HIS A 117 -13.23 14.68 4.20
CA HIS A 117 -12.64 13.41 4.62
C HIS A 117 -12.28 13.46 6.11
N SER A 118 -12.56 12.39 6.84
CA SER A 118 -12.07 12.26 8.20
C SER A 118 -10.56 12.00 8.18
N PRO A 119 -9.74 12.80 8.89
CA PRO A 119 -8.31 12.53 9.00
C PRO A 119 -8.00 11.25 9.79
N HIS A 120 -9.03 10.62 10.37
CA HIS A 120 -8.91 9.42 11.20
C HIS A 120 -9.32 8.13 10.47
N CYS A 121 -9.70 8.22 9.19
CA CYS A 121 -9.99 7.05 8.37
C CYS A 121 -9.08 7.02 7.15
N PHE A 122 -8.65 5.80 6.80
CA PHE A 122 -7.91 5.56 5.57
C PHE A 122 -8.82 5.78 4.36
N TYR A 123 -8.27 6.36 3.30
CA TYR A 123 -9.03 6.71 2.10
C TYR A 123 -8.23 6.42 0.83
N SER A 124 -8.95 6.19 -0.27
CA SER A 124 -8.35 5.98 -1.59
C SER A 124 -8.25 7.32 -2.33
N LEU A 125 -7.07 7.68 -2.82
CA LEU A 125 -6.84 8.86 -3.66
C LEU A 125 -7.33 8.62 -5.10
N ASN A 126 -7.05 7.42 -5.62
CA ASN A 126 -7.39 7.07 -7.00
C ASN A 126 -7.51 5.54 -7.12
N LYS A 127 -8.15 5.07 -8.18
CA LYS A 127 -8.18 3.65 -8.54
C LYS A 127 -8.05 3.48 -10.05
N PHE A 128 -7.30 2.47 -10.48
CA PHE A 128 -7.18 2.12 -11.88
C PHE A 128 -6.99 0.61 -12.06
N THR A 129 -7.16 0.14 -13.29
CA THR A 129 -6.92 -1.26 -13.63
C THR A 129 -5.84 -1.33 -14.68
N LEU A 130 -4.74 -2.00 -14.36
CA LEU A 130 -3.66 -2.22 -15.31
C LEU A 130 -4.02 -3.36 -16.28
N PRO A 131 -3.76 -3.19 -17.59
CA PRO A 131 -3.81 -4.30 -18.52
C PRO A 131 -2.63 -5.24 -18.22
N GLY A 132 -2.91 -6.50 -17.89
CA GLY A 132 -1.90 -7.53 -17.71
C GLY A 132 -2.22 -8.79 -18.49
N LYS A 133 -1.18 -9.49 -18.95
CA LYS A 133 -1.27 -10.87 -19.47
C LYS A 133 -0.69 -11.81 -18.40
N PRO A 134 -1.41 -12.80 -17.85
CA PRO A 134 -2.73 -13.32 -18.28
C PRO A 134 -3.96 -12.71 -17.57
N ALA A 135 -3.79 -11.75 -16.66
CA ALA A 135 -4.89 -11.14 -15.89
C ALA A 135 -4.72 -9.62 -15.75
N LYS A 136 -5.84 -8.90 -15.65
CA LYS A 136 -5.87 -7.48 -15.27
C LYS A 136 -5.63 -7.37 -13.77
N TYR A 137 -4.93 -6.32 -13.33
CA TYR A 137 -4.71 -6.05 -11.92
C TYR A 137 -5.40 -4.76 -11.53
N PHE A 138 -6.29 -4.83 -10.55
CA PHE A 138 -6.82 -3.65 -9.91
C PHE A 138 -5.70 -3.01 -9.06
N CYS A 139 -5.64 -1.69 -9.05
CA CYS A 139 -4.67 -0.92 -8.28
C CYS A 139 -5.38 0.22 -7.57
N MET A 140 -5.08 0.36 -6.30
CA MET A 140 -5.60 1.40 -5.43
C MET A 140 -4.45 2.30 -4.99
N VAL A 141 -4.62 3.60 -5.21
CA VAL A 141 -3.66 4.62 -4.81
C VAL A 141 -4.14 5.21 -3.50
N THR A 142 -3.28 5.21 -2.50
CA THR A 142 -3.58 5.70 -1.16
C THR A 142 -2.48 6.67 -0.72
N PRO A 143 -2.74 7.53 0.28
CA PRO A 143 -1.68 8.31 0.89
C PRO A 143 -0.59 7.39 1.43
N LEU A 144 0.66 7.82 1.35
CA LEU A 144 1.76 7.11 1.98
C LEU A 144 1.68 7.33 3.50
N MET A 145 1.40 6.27 4.24
CA MET A 145 1.41 6.30 5.70
C MET A 145 2.77 5.88 6.26
N GLY A 146 3.00 6.23 7.52
CA GLY A 146 4.14 5.79 8.30
C GLY A 146 3.93 4.39 8.86
N GLU A 147 4.66 4.09 9.93
CA GLU A 147 4.55 2.80 10.62
C GLU A 147 3.18 2.60 11.28
N ASP A 148 2.90 1.36 11.67
CA ASP A 148 1.71 0.99 12.43
C ASP A 148 1.97 1.00 13.95
N VAL A 149 0.91 1.00 14.74
CA VAL A 149 1.01 1.00 16.22
C VAL A 149 1.72 -0.25 16.73
N ARG A 150 1.65 -1.40 16.04
CA ARG A 150 2.36 -2.61 16.44
C ARG A 150 3.87 -2.42 16.32
N ALA A 151 4.35 -1.78 15.25
CA ALA A 151 5.75 -1.43 15.09
C ALA A 151 6.22 -0.49 16.22
N LEU A 152 5.43 0.55 16.54
CA LEU A 152 5.73 1.46 17.67
C LEU A 152 5.85 0.70 19.00
N CYS A 153 4.94 -0.23 19.28
CA CYS A 153 5.00 -1.08 20.48
C CYS A 153 6.23 -2.01 20.49
N GLY A 154 6.75 -2.40 19.32
CA GLY A 154 7.89 -3.31 19.20
C GLY A 154 9.26 -2.62 19.26
N GLN A 155 9.33 -1.29 19.10
CA GLN A 155 10.60 -0.56 19.05
C GLN A 155 11.29 -0.42 20.41
N LYS A 156 10.54 -0.44 21.50
CA LYS A 156 11.08 -0.25 22.85
C LYS A 156 10.70 -1.43 23.73
N PRO A 157 11.62 -1.90 24.59
CA PRO A 157 11.28 -2.88 25.62
C PRO A 157 10.32 -2.30 26.67
N GLU A 158 10.35 -0.97 26.85
CA GLU A 158 9.48 -0.26 27.78
C GLU A 158 8.10 0.03 27.18
N PRO A 159 7.03 0.01 28.01
CA PRO A 159 5.69 0.38 27.58
C PRO A 159 5.63 1.80 26.99
N ILE A 160 4.77 1.99 25.99
CA ILE A 160 4.45 3.31 25.46
C ILE A 160 3.81 4.16 26.57
N ALA A 161 4.24 5.41 26.69
CA ALA A 161 3.71 6.34 27.67
C ALA A 161 2.18 6.47 27.54
N LEU A 162 1.47 6.38 28.67
CA LEU A 162 0.01 6.41 28.73
C LEU A 162 -0.63 7.59 27.98
N PRO A 163 -0.08 8.82 28.01
CA PRO A 163 -0.63 9.93 27.22
C PRO A 163 -0.65 9.66 25.70
N ILE A 164 0.40 9.02 25.17
CA ILE A 164 0.47 8.67 23.74
C ILE A 164 -0.60 7.63 23.40
N MET A 165 -0.73 6.59 24.24
CA MET A 165 -1.75 5.55 24.05
C MET A 165 -3.18 6.11 24.08
N LYS A 166 -3.44 7.10 24.95
CA LYS A 166 -4.74 7.79 24.99
C LYS A 166 -5.04 8.53 23.69
N HIS A 167 -4.06 9.22 23.09
CA HIS A 167 -4.23 9.88 21.80
C HIS A 167 -4.49 8.86 20.68
N ILE A 168 -3.70 7.78 20.61
CA ILE A 168 -3.91 6.70 19.62
C ILE A 168 -5.34 6.14 19.73
N LEU A 169 -5.79 5.84 20.96
CA LEU A 169 -7.14 5.34 21.19
C LEU A 169 -8.21 6.37 20.80
N LEU A 170 -8.02 7.64 21.14
CA LEU A 170 -8.95 8.72 20.79
C LEU A 170 -9.10 8.84 19.27
N HIS A 171 -8.00 8.92 18.52
CA HIS A 171 -8.05 8.99 17.05
C HIS A 171 -8.64 7.72 16.44
N THR A 172 -8.33 6.55 16.98
CA THR A 172 -8.94 5.28 16.56
C THR A 172 -10.46 5.32 16.74
N LEU A 173 -10.94 5.74 17.91
CA LEU A 173 -12.38 5.84 18.20
C LEU A 173 -13.07 6.89 17.31
N ARG A 174 -12.42 8.02 17.02
CA ARG A 174 -12.93 9.00 16.05
C ARG A 174 -13.06 8.40 14.65
N GLY A 175 -12.08 7.62 14.21
CA GLY A 175 -12.14 6.88 12.94
C GLY A 175 -13.28 5.86 12.92
N VAL A 176 -13.44 5.08 13.99
CA VAL A 176 -14.54 4.10 14.11
C VAL A 176 -15.91 4.79 14.08
N ALA A 177 -16.09 5.87 14.83
CA ALA A 177 -17.34 6.63 14.84
C ALA A 177 -17.68 7.18 13.45
N PHE A 178 -16.68 7.70 12.74
CA PHE A 178 -16.86 8.14 11.36
C PHE A 178 -17.24 6.98 10.43
N ALA A 179 -16.52 5.86 10.45
CA ALA A 179 -16.83 4.70 9.63
C ALA A 179 -18.25 4.17 9.87
N HIS A 180 -18.66 4.07 11.13
CA HIS A 180 -20.01 3.68 11.51
C HIS A 180 -21.07 4.66 11.01
N SER A 181 -20.79 5.98 11.05
CA SER A 181 -21.69 6.99 10.47
C SER A 181 -21.90 6.84 8.96
N ARG A 182 -20.98 6.14 8.27
CA ARG A 182 -21.06 5.81 6.85
C ARG A 182 -21.53 4.37 6.58
N GLY A 183 -22.00 3.66 7.61
CA GLY A 183 -22.48 2.28 7.47
C GLY A 183 -21.36 1.25 7.25
N VAL A 184 -20.09 1.61 7.49
CA VAL A 184 -18.94 0.72 7.33
C VAL A 184 -18.50 0.19 8.70
N VAL A 185 -18.38 -1.13 8.82
CA VAL A 185 -17.83 -1.80 10.00
C VAL A 185 -16.49 -2.45 9.63
N HIS A 186 -15.41 -2.09 10.32
CA HIS A 186 -14.06 -2.57 9.97
C HIS A 186 -13.85 -4.07 10.28
N THR A 187 -14.42 -4.60 11.36
CA THR A 187 -14.33 -6.02 11.80
C THR A 187 -12.95 -6.55 12.23
N ASP A 188 -11.86 -5.79 12.06
CA ASP A 188 -10.47 -6.23 12.31
C ASP A 188 -9.63 -5.07 12.87
N ILE A 189 -10.12 -4.41 13.92
CA ILE A 189 -9.39 -3.30 14.56
C ILE A 189 -8.30 -3.90 15.46
N LYS A 190 -7.05 -3.62 15.12
CA LYS A 190 -5.86 -4.10 15.82
C LYS A 190 -4.66 -3.20 15.51
N ALA A 191 -3.60 -3.31 16.33
CA ALA A 191 -2.46 -2.40 16.29
C ALA A 191 -1.74 -2.31 14.93
N ASN A 192 -1.72 -3.38 14.14
CA ASN A 192 -1.10 -3.38 12.80
C ASN A 192 -2.01 -2.85 11.67
N ASN A 193 -3.26 -2.46 12.00
CA ASN A 193 -4.19 -1.81 11.07
C ASN A 193 -4.42 -0.32 11.43
N ILE A 194 -3.66 0.22 12.38
CA ILE A 194 -3.70 1.63 12.78
C ILE A 194 -2.35 2.23 12.41
N PHE A 195 -2.35 3.14 11.44
CA PHE A 195 -1.15 3.75 10.87
C PHE A 195 -1.00 5.22 11.29
N PHE A 196 0.25 5.67 11.41
CA PHE A 196 0.54 7.09 11.58
C PHE A 196 0.58 7.80 10.23
N SER A 197 0.07 9.03 10.16
CA SER A 197 0.23 9.89 8.98
C SER A 197 1.66 10.43 8.92
N ASN A 198 2.27 10.44 7.73
CA ASN A 198 3.60 11.01 7.50
C ASN A 198 3.62 12.55 7.54
N ASN A 199 2.45 13.18 7.62
CA ASN A 199 2.30 14.63 7.58
C ASN A 199 2.08 15.23 8.98
N MET A 200 2.14 14.45 10.05
CA MET A 200 1.92 14.98 11.40
C MET A 200 3.11 15.84 11.81
N SER A 201 2.83 17.14 11.86
CA SER A 201 3.68 18.09 12.58
C SER A 201 3.48 17.88 14.08
N THR A 202 4.42 18.35 14.90
CA THR A 202 4.32 18.23 16.37
C THR A 202 3.08 18.94 16.92
N GLU A 203 2.53 19.91 16.19
CA GLU A 203 1.34 20.70 16.54
C GLU A 203 0.04 19.87 16.48
N ASP A 204 -0.02 18.84 15.62
CA ASP A 204 -1.18 17.95 15.49
C ASP A 204 -1.32 16.94 16.65
N ILE A 205 -0.28 16.82 17.48
CA ILE A 205 -0.25 15.90 18.64
C ILE A 205 -0.85 16.56 19.89
N GLU A 206 -0.92 17.89 19.92
CA GLU A 206 -1.32 18.68 21.10
C GLU A 206 -2.78 19.18 21.04
N HIS A 207 -3.54 18.86 19.98
CA HIS A 207 -4.93 19.31 19.75
C HIS A 207 -5.88 18.17 19.33
#